data_AF-A0A940M1E3-F1
#
_entry.id   AF-A0A940M1E3-F1
#
_cell.length_a   1.000
_cell.length_b   1.000
_cell.length_c   1.000
_cell.angle_alpha   90.00
_cell.angle_beta   90.00
_cell.angle_gamma   90.00
#
_symmetry.space_group_name_H-M   'P 1'
#
loop_
_entity.id
_entity.type
_entity.pdbx_description
1 polymer ?
#
loop_
_entity_poly.entity_id
_entity_poly.type
_entity_poly.pdbx_seq_one_letter_code
_entity_poly.pdbx_strand_id
1 'polypeptide(L)'
;MPSNAAIPAAAYWMEATLLGTIATTLAVVCVAAVGLGMLNGRLDIRRGVTVIAGCFVLFGSTSIAAGLRSLTDPSDGVLELAATPPPIPSSPELPPPPSQARDPYAGAALHF
;
A
#
# COMPACT_ATOMS: atom_id res chain seq x y z
N MET A 1 -3.17 15.40 25.49
CA MET A 1 -4.00 14.33 24.90
C MET A 1 -4.49 14.83 23.54
N PRO A 2 -3.89 14.50 22.39
CA PRO A 2 -4.42 14.96 21.11
C PRO A 2 -5.60 14.04 20.70
N SER A 3 -6.76 14.23 21.32
CA SER A 3 -8.00 13.53 20.96
C SER A 3 -8.56 13.95 19.60
N ASN A 4 -8.01 15.02 18.99
CA ASN A 4 -8.47 15.58 17.73
C ASN A 4 -7.65 15.14 16.49
N ALA A 5 -6.70 14.20 16.65
CA ALA A 5 -5.84 13.75 15.54
C ALA A 5 -6.53 12.71 14.63
N ALA A 6 -7.61 12.07 15.07
CA ALA A 6 -8.29 11.02 14.31
C ALA A 6 -8.98 11.56 13.04
N ILE A 7 -9.62 12.73 13.12
CA ILE A 7 -10.32 13.35 11.99
C ILE A 7 -9.37 13.76 10.85
N PRO A 8 -8.26 14.50 11.10
CA PRO A 8 -7.33 14.85 10.04
C PRO A 8 -6.60 13.62 9.47
N ALA A 9 -6.30 12.60 10.29
CA ALA A 9 -5.72 11.35 9.80
C ALA A 9 -6.67 10.59 8.86
N ALA A 10 -7.95 10.51 9.22
CA ALA A 10 -8.97 9.91 8.36
C ALA A 10 -9.17 10.72 7.07
N ALA A 11 -9.16 12.05 7.15
CA ALA A 11 -9.26 12.93 5.99
C ALA A 11 -8.08 12.72 5.02
N TYR A 12 -6.85 12.57 5.54
CA TYR A 12 -5.66 12.34 4.70
C TYR A 12 -5.71 11.00 3.96
N TRP A 13 -6.20 9.94 4.62
CA TRP A 13 -6.42 8.64 3.97
C TRP A 13 -7.49 8.70 2.89
N MET A 14 -8.59 9.42 3.14
CA MET A 14 -9.60 9.65 2.13
C MET A 14 -9.02 10.46 0.97
N GLU A 15 -8.31 11.54 1.23
CA GLU A 15 -7.67 12.37 0.21
C GLU A 15 -6.67 11.57 -0.63
N ALA A 16 -5.84 10.71 -0.01
CA ALA A 16 -4.93 9.82 -0.73
C ALA A 16 -5.69 8.81 -1.62
N THR A 17 -6.79 8.25 -1.11
CA THR A 17 -7.63 7.33 -1.87
C THR A 17 -8.38 8.05 -2.99
N LEU A 18 -8.88 9.26 -2.75
CA LEU A 18 -9.55 10.09 -3.75
C LEU A 18 -8.55 10.51 -4.83
N LEU A 19 -7.37 11.01 -4.48
CA LEU A 19 -6.35 11.36 -5.47
C LEU A 19 -5.95 10.14 -6.31
N GLY A 20 -5.76 8.95 -5.74
CA GLY A 20 -5.40 7.75 -6.50
C GLY A 20 -6.53 7.19 -7.37
N THR A 21 -7.71 7.01 -6.78
CA THR A 21 -8.85 6.35 -7.44
C THR A 21 -9.58 7.30 -8.40
N ILE A 22 -9.71 8.59 -8.05
CA ILE A 22 -10.32 9.58 -8.95
C ILE A 22 -9.38 9.90 -10.12
N ALA A 23 -8.06 9.96 -9.90
CA ALA A 23 -7.13 10.16 -11.02
C ALA A 23 -7.23 9.02 -12.03
N THR A 24 -7.20 7.76 -11.57
CA THR A 24 -7.27 6.60 -12.46
C THR A 24 -8.62 6.51 -13.18
N THR A 25 -9.74 6.78 -12.50
CA THR A 25 -11.07 6.80 -13.13
C THR A 25 -11.21 7.94 -14.15
N LEU A 26 -10.73 9.15 -13.88
CA LEU A 26 -10.71 10.25 -14.87
C LEU A 26 -9.86 9.90 -16.09
N ALA A 27 -8.72 9.23 -15.89
CA ALA A 27 -7.91 8.74 -17.00
C ALA A 27 -8.71 7.77 -17.89
N VAL A 28 -9.46 6.84 -17.29
CA VAL A 28 -10.34 5.90 -18.03
C VAL A 28 -11.48 6.65 -18.73
N VAL A 29 -12.11 7.65 -18.11
CA VAL A 29 -13.17 8.46 -18.73
C VAL A 29 -12.65 9.22 -19.94
N CYS A 30 -11.43 9.77 -19.87
CA CYS A 30 -10.78 10.39 -21.03
C CYS A 30 -10.53 9.37 -22.15
N VAL A 31 -10.03 8.17 -21.84
CA VAL A 31 -9.84 7.09 -22.84
C VAL A 31 -11.18 6.68 -23.47
N ALA A 32 -12.25 6.56 -22.68
CA ALA A 32 -13.58 6.25 -23.16
C ALA A 32 -14.14 7.35 -24.08
N ALA A 33 -13.94 8.62 -23.74
CA ALA A 33 -14.33 9.74 -24.59
C ALA A 33 -13.59 9.76 -25.94
N VAL A 34 -12.32 9.35 -25.97
CA VAL A 34 -11.55 9.18 -27.23
C VAL A 34 -12.10 8.04 -28.07
N GLY A 35 -12.39 6.89 -27.44
CA GLY A 35 -13.02 5.75 -28.12
C GLY A 35 -14.38 6.13 -28.71
N LEU A 36 -15.17 6.90 -27.98
CA LEU A 36 -16.46 7.44 -28.45
C LEU A 36 -16.27 8.42 -29.62
N GLY A 37 -15.23 9.25 -29.57
CA GLY A 37 -14.84 10.13 -30.69
C GLY A 37 -14.41 9.35 -31.93
N MET A 38 -13.69 8.24 -31.79
CA MET A 38 -13.32 7.36 -32.90
C MET A 38 -14.56 6.64 -33.48
N LEU A 39 -15.55 6.31 -32.64
CA LEU A 39 -16.82 5.69 -33.06
C LEU A 39 -17.72 6.63 -33.86
N ASN A 40 -17.57 7.96 -33.71
CA ASN A 40 -18.30 8.98 -34.47
C ASN A 40 -17.95 9.01 -35.99
N GLY A 41 -17.15 8.07 -36.48
CA GLY A 41 -17.19 7.60 -37.86
C GLY A 41 -16.42 8.41 -38.91
N ARG A 42 -15.88 9.60 -38.59
CA ARG A 42 -15.04 10.39 -39.52
C ARG A 42 -13.88 11.16 -38.87
N LEU A 43 -13.53 10.88 -37.61
CA LEU A 43 -12.44 11.58 -36.94
C LEU A 43 -11.09 10.99 -37.37
N ASP A 44 -10.29 11.80 -38.09
CA ASP A 44 -8.92 11.47 -38.51
C ASP A 44 -8.15 10.79 -37.37
N ILE A 45 -7.54 9.64 -37.67
CA ILE A 45 -6.73 8.85 -36.73
C ILE A 45 -5.65 9.69 -36.04
N ARG A 46 -5.21 10.77 -36.72
CA ARG A 46 -4.30 11.79 -36.22
C ARG A 46 -4.81 12.41 -34.92
N ARG A 47 -6.11 12.67 -34.81
CA ARG A 47 -6.74 13.27 -33.61
C ARG A 47 -6.88 12.26 -32.47
N GLY A 48 -7.05 10.98 -32.77
CA GLY A 48 -6.97 9.91 -31.77
C GLY A 48 -5.57 9.81 -31.15
N VAL A 49 -4.54 9.81 -31.98
CA VAL A 49 -3.13 9.71 -31.53
C VAL A 49 -2.73 10.90 -30.65
N THR A 50 -3.10 12.14 -31.02
CA THR A 50 -2.76 13.31 -30.20
C THR A 50 -3.40 13.25 -28.80
N VAL A 51 -4.61 12.69 -28.67
CA VAL A 51 -5.28 12.59 -27.36
C VAL A 51 -4.71 11.45 -26.51
N ILE A 52 -4.37 10.31 -27.12
CA ILE A 52 -3.69 9.21 -26.41
C ILE A 52 -2.33 9.69 -25.87
N ALA A 53 -1.56 10.41 -26.70
CA ALA A 53 -0.29 11.01 -26.28
C ALA A 53 -0.48 12.04 -25.15
N GLY A 54 -1.50 12.89 -25.23
CA GLY A 54 -1.85 13.82 -24.15
C GLY A 54 -2.21 13.13 -22.84
N CYS A 55 -2.97 12.04 -22.88
CA CYS A 55 -3.32 11.25 -21.70
C CYS A 55 -2.07 10.61 -21.06
N PHE A 56 -1.17 10.06 -21.87
CA PHE A 56 0.10 9.50 -21.40
C PHE A 56 1.00 10.55 -20.76
N VAL A 57 1.09 11.76 -21.33
CA VAL A 57 1.89 12.85 -20.76
C VAL A 57 1.27 13.35 -19.45
N LEU A 58 -0.05 13.56 -19.36
CA LEU A 58 -0.68 14.03 -18.12
C LEU A 58 -0.51 13.02 -16.95
N PHE A 59 -0.71 11.73 -17.21
CA PHE A 59 -0.65 10.70 -16.17
C PHE A 59 0.77 10.16 -15.94
N GLY A 60 1.52 9.91 -17.02
CA GLY A 60 2.89 9.44 -16.97
C GLY A 60 3.84 10.50 -16.41
N SER A 61 3.74 11.76 -16.84
CA SER A 61 4.63 12.80 -16.31
C SER A 61 4.34 13.11 -14.84
N THR A 62 3.06 13.14 -14.42
CA THR A 62 2.73 13.37 -13.01
C THR A 62 3.17 12.20 -12.13
N SER A 63 3.04 10.95 -12.59
CA SER A 63 3.54 9.78 -11.87
C SER A 63 5.06 9.78 -11.73
N ILE A 64 5.78 10.14 -12.79
CA ILE A 64 7.24 10.28 -12.76
C ILE A 64 7.67 11.44 -11.85
N ALA A 65 7.01 12.60 -11.94
CA ALA A 65 7.30 13.76 -11.10
C ALA A 65 6.99 13.51 -9.62
N ALA A 66 5.91 12.79 -9.32
CA ALA A 66 5.58 12.34 -7.97
C ALA A 66 6.64 11.39 -7.42
N GLY A 67 7.07 10.39 -8.20
CA GLY A 67 8.14 9.48 -7.81
C GLY A 67 9.48 10.22 -7.56
N LEU A 68 9.84 11.18 -8.40
CA LEU A 68 11.04 12.00 -8.21
C LEU A 68 10.95 12.88 -6.95
N ARG A 69 9.77 13.44 -6.65
CA ARG A 69 9.54 14.22 -5.44
C ARG A 69 9.66 13.35 -4.18
N SER A 70 9.12 12.12 -4.19
CA SER A 70 9.30 11.16 -3.09
C SER A 70 10.76 10.81 -2.84
N LEU A 71 11.62 10.81 -3.87
CA LEU A 71 13.06 10.62 -3.67
C LEU A 71 13.78 11.85 -3.12
N THR A 72 13.18 13.04 -3.28
CA THR A 72 13.80 14.31 -2.89
C THR A 72 13.32 14.79 -1.53
N ASP A 73 12.15 14.34 -1.07
CA ASP A 73 11.60 14.71 0.23
C ASP A 73 12.47 14.10 1.34
N PRO A 74 13.31 14.89 2.04
CA PRO A 74 14.30 14.35 2.96
C PRO A 74 13.68 13.81 4.25
N SER A 75 12.37 13.99 4.44
CA SER A 75 11.59 13.35 5.51
C SER A 75 11.22 11.89 5.22
N ASP A 76 11.40 11.40 4.00
CA ASP A 76 11.42 9.95 3.68
C ASP A 76 12.76 9.31 4.13
N GLY A 77 13.39 9.91 5.15
CA GLY A 77 14.41 9.31 5.99
C GLY A 77 13.80 8.19 6.81
N VAL A 78 13.62 7.04 6.15
CA VAL A 78 13.71 5.66 6.63
C VAL A 78 13.02 4.81 5.55
N LEU A 79 13.71 4.69 4.41
CA LEU A 79 13.74 3.41 3.70
C LEU A 79 14.34 2.40 4.68
N GLU A 80 13.50 1.87 5.56
CA GLU A 80 13.77 0.76 6.49
C GLU A 80 13.97 -0.53 5.69
N LEU A 81 14.87 -0.50 4.71
CA LEU A 81 15.12 -1.61 3.80
C LEU A 81 16.39 -2.39 4.16
N ALA A 82 16.97 -2.24 5.35
CA ALA A 82 18.20 -2.97 5.65
C ALA A 82 18.43 -3.46 7.09
N ALA A 83 17.74 -2.97 8.13
CA ALA A 83 18.01 -3.47 9.48
C ALA A 83 16.93 -3.13 10.52
N THR A 84 15.65 -3.47 10.31
CA THR A 84 14.99 -4.07 11.46
C THR A 84 15.78 -5.35 11.70
N PRO A 85 16.53 -5.48 12.82
CA PRO A 85 17.07 -6.78 13.15
C PRO A 85 15.90 -7.76 13.03
N PRO A 86 16.07 -8.93 12.37
CA PRO A 86 15.03 -9.94 12.46
C PRO A 86 14.69 -10.04 13.95
N PRO A 87 13.41 -10.08 14.34
CA PRO A 87 13.10 -10.52 15.69
C PRO A 87 13.82 -11.85 15.79
N ILE A 88 14.94 -11.87 16.50
CA ILE A 88 15.60 -13.11 16.86
C ILE A 88 14.45 -13.82 17.55
N PRO A 89 13.92 -14.93 17.00
CA PRO A 89 12.93 -15.68 17.74
C PRO A 89 13.58 -15.87 19.09
N SER A 90 12.96 -15.33 20.14
CA SER A 90 13.42 -15.52 21.51
C SER A 90 13.71 -17.00 21.57
N SER A 91 14.99 -17.36 21.74
CA SER A 91 15.39 -18.75 21.95
C SER A 91 14.33 -19.30 22.90
N PRO A 92 13.62 -20.40 22.56
CA PRO A 92 12.39 -20.80 23.26
C PRO A 92 12.62 -20.55 24.74
N GLU A 93 11.98 -19.50 25.29
CA GLU A 93 12.19 -19.12 26.68
C GLU A 93 11.84 -20.40 27.41
N LEU A 94 12.86 -21.11 27.87
CA LEU A 94 12.69 -22.40 28.48
C LEU A 94 11.77 -22.05 29.65
N PRO A 95 10.49 -22.47 29.66
CA PRO A 95 9.64 -22.17 30.80
C PRO A 95 10.45 -22.59 32.01
N PRO A 96 10.59 -21.71 33.03
CA PRO A 96 11.38 -22.02 34.21
C PRO A 96 10.96 -23.43 34.62
N PRO A 97 11.91 -24.37 34.77
CA PRO A 97 11.59 -25.79 34.88
C PRO A 97 10.48 -25.90 35.92
N PRO A 98 9.29 -26.42 35.53
CA PRO A 98 8.19 -26.49 36.47
C PRO A 98 8.73 -27.25 37.67
N SER A 99 8.67 -26.64 38.85
CA SER A 99 8.99 -27.31 40.10
C SER A 99 8.02 -28.48 40.22
N GLN A 100 8.45 -29.66 39.76
CA GLN A 100 7.82 -30.98 39.88
C GLN A 100 6.35 -30.90 40.31
N ALA A 101 5.48 -30.38 39.45
CA ALA A 101 4.04 -30.49 39.64
C ALA A 101 3.63 -31.87 39.10
N ARG A 102 4.14 -32.89 39.80
CA ARG A 102 3.60 -34.24 39.99
C ARG A 102 2.57 -34.67 38.95
N ASP A 103 3.04 -35.42 37.94
CA ASP A 103 2.18 -36.17 37.05
C ASP A 103 1.38 -37.22 37.87
N PRO A 104 0.05 -37.11 37.96
CA PRO A 104 -0.80 -38.01 38.74
C PRO A 104 -0.88 -39.43 38.15
N TYR A 105 -0.34 -39.67 36.95
CA TYR A 105 -0.22 -40.99 36.35
C TYR A 105 1.02 -41.78 36.81
N ALA A 106 1.97 -41.13 37.48
CA ALA A 106 3.12 -41.82 38.10
C ALA A 106 2.74 -42.68 39.33
N GLY A 107 1.47 -42.65 39.78
CA GLY A 107 0.96 -43.44 40.90
C GLY A 107 0.12 -44.68 40.53
N ALA A 108 -0.29 -44.85 39.27
CA ALA A 108 -1.19 -45.95 38.87
C ALA A 108 -0.45 -47.24 38.47
N ALA A 109 0.83 -47.15 38.05
CA ALA A 109 1.61 -48.30 37.61
C ALA A 109 2.25 -49.11 38.77
N LEU A 110 2.08 -48.67 40.02
CA LEU A 110 2.62 -49.33 41.22
C LEU A 110 1.55 -50.09 42.03
N HIS A 111 0.32 -50.22 41.49
CA HIS A 111 -0.78 -50.93 42.12
C HIS A 111 -1.27 -52.09 41.24
N PHE A 112 -0.40 -53.08 41.05
CA PHE A 112 -0.77 -54.47 40.77
C PHE A 112 -0.10 -55.37 41.82
#